data_AF-A0A947PER0-F1
#
_entry.id   AF-A0A947PER0-F1
#
_cell.length_a   1.000
_cell.length_b   1.000
_cell.length_c   1.000
_cell.angle_alpha   90.00
_cell.angle_beta   90.00
_cell.angle_gamma   90.00
#
_symmetry.space_group_name_H-M   'P 1'
#
loop_
_entity.id
_entity.type
_entity.pdbx_description
1 polymer ?
#
loop_
_entity_poly.entity_id
_entity_poly.type
_entity_poly.pdbx_seq_one_letter_code
_entity_poly.pdbx_strand_id
1 'polypeptide(L)'
;ATVDLCERAGKPLIFVVNAATPRARITSEAAIALSQHGTVAPVTVHHRTDFASSMIDGRTVMDFDPKGRSAKEIEQLWTYVADRLERNFRRTVFSPSQAAAVMSRQTGFGRRVVQG
;
A
#
# COMPACT_ATOMS: atom_id res chain seq x y z
N ALA A 1 7.01 4.41 13.63
CA ALA A 1 6.77 3.02 14.07
C ALA A 1 6.31 2.11 12.91
N THR A 2 5.09 2.27 12.39
CA THR A 2 4.59 1.41 11.28
C THR A 2 5.25 1.71 9.93
N VAL A 3 5.49 2.99 9.64
CA VAL A 3 6.21 3.42 8.42
C VAL A 3 7.62 2.88 8.42
N ASP A 4 8.35 3.07 9.52
CA ASP A 4 9.73 2.59 9.70
C ASP A 4 9.82 1.06 9.53
N LEU A 5 8.79 0.30 9.92
CA LEU A 5 8.74 -1.15 9.70
C LEU A 5 8.69 -1.48 8.20
N CYS A 6 7.84 -0.79 7.43
CA CYS A 6 7.75 -0.98 5.99
C CYS A 6 9.04 -0.56 5.27
N GLU A 7 9.65 0.54 5.70
CA GLU A 7 10.93 1.02 5.18
C GLU A 7 12.05 0.01 5.44
N ARG A 8 12.17 -0.50 6.67
CA ARG A 8 13.14 -1.53 7.04
C ARG A 8 12.93 -2.84 6.29
N ALA A 9 11.68 -3.20 6.00
CA ALA A 9 11.34 -4.37 5.21
C ALA A 9 11.58 -4.17 3.70
N GLY A 10 11.86 -2.94 3.24
CA GLY A 10 12.00 -2.59 1.83
C GLY A 10 10.76 -2.88 1.01
N LYS A 11 9.57 -2.84 1.63
CA LYS A 11 8.30 -3.19 0.97
C LYS A 11 7.53 -1.93 0.56
N PRO A 12 6.88 -1.93 -0.61
CA PRO A 12 6.00 -0.82 -0.99
C PRO A 12 4.87 -0.62 0.02
N LEU A 13 4.68 0.62 0.46
CA LEU A 13 3.63 1.04 1.41
C LEU A 13 2.57 1.90 0.69
N ILE A 14 1.30 1.80 1.10
CA ILE A 14 0.26 2.81 0.87
C ILE A 14 -0.47 3.11 2.18
N PHE A 15 -1.01 4.32 2.28
CA PHE A 15 -2.02 4.67 3.29
C PHE A 15 -3.42 4.65 2.68
N VAL A 16 -4.39 4.20 3.47
CA VAL A 16 -5.82 4.26 3.13
C VAL A 16 -6.55 4.96 4.27
N VAL A 17 -7.31 5.99 3.93
CA VAL A 17 -8.17 6.68 4.89
C VAL A 17 -9.48 5.87 5.00
N ASN A 18 -9.71 5.29 6.17
CA ASN A 18 -10.91 4.51 6.48
C ASN A 18 -11.77 5.20 7.55
N ALA A 19 -13.03 4.76 7.66
CA ALA A 19 -14.01 5.29 8.61
C ALA A 19 -14.17 6.82 8.51
N ALA A 20 -13.99 7.36 7.31
CA ALA A 20 -14.09 8.80 7.10
C ALA A 20 -15.54 9.25 7.30
N THR A 21 -15.72 10.25 8.17
CA THR A 21 -17.01 10.92 8.29
C THR A 21 -17.18 11.87 7.10
N PRO A 22 -18.29 11.79 6.34
CA PRO A 22 -18.52 12.69 5.20
C PRO A 22 -18.41 14.16 5.62
N ARG A 23 -17.68 14.95 4.83
CA ARG A 23 -17.47 16.40 5.04
C ARG A 23 -16.69 16.80 6.31
N ALA A 24 -16.12 15.84 7.04
CA ALA A 24 -15.29 16.17 8.20
C ALA A 24 -13.91 16.67 7.76
N ARG A 25 -13.51 17.86 8.21
CA ARG A 25 -12.21 18.47 7.90
C ARG A 25 -11.02 17.63 8.34
N ILE A 26 -11.17 16.90 9.46
CA ILE A 26 -10.13 16.01 9.99
C ILE A 26 -9.72 14.93 8.99
N THR A 27 -10.62 14.50 8.10
CA THR A 27 -10.33 13.52 7.03
C THR A 27 -9.31 14.08 6.04
N SER A 28 -9.50 15.33 5.59
CA SER A 28 -8.56 15.98 4.67
C SER A 28 -7.23 16.28 5.33
N GLU A 29 -7.23 16.71 6.58
CA GLU A 29 -5.99 16.97 7.34
C GLU A 29 -5.19 15.69 7.56
N ALA A 30 -5.87 14.57 7.89
CA ALA A 30 -5.24 13.27 8.00
C ALA A 30 -4.60 12.82 6.67
N ALA A 31 -5.30 12.99 5.54
CA ALA A 31 -4.74 12.65 4.23
C ALA A 31 -3.47 13.48 3.93
N ILE A 32 -3.48 14.78 4.25
CA ILE A 32 -2.31 15.67 4.06
C ILE A 32 -1.15 15.20 4.95
N ALA A 33 -1.40 14.93 6.23
CA ALA A 33 -0.36 14.48 7.15
C ALA A 33 0.27 13.15 6.70
N LEU A 34 -0.55 12.18 6.28
CA LEU A 34 -0.08 10.89 5.78
C LEU A 34 0.73 11.02 4.49
N SER A 35 0.39 11.98 3.62
CA SER A 35 1.12 12.20 2.36
C SER A 35 2.59 12.58 2.55
N GLN A 36 2.95 13.13 3.71
CA GLN A 36 4.33 13.46 4.07
C GLN A 36 5.19 12.21 4.32
N HIS A 37 4.55 11.08 4.64
CA HIS A 37 5.22 9.83 4.98
C HIS A 37 5.09 8.76 3.88
N GLY A 38 4.28 9.00 2.84
CA GLY A 38 4.10 8.04 1.77
C GLY A 38 2.85 8.27 0.93
N THR A 39 2.63 7.38 -0.05
CA THR A 39 1.49 7.49 -0.95
C THR A 39 0.18 7.19 -0.23
N VAL A 40 -0.78 8.12 -0.34
CA VAL A 40 -2.17 7.92 0.10
C VAL A 40 -2.99 7.46 -1.10
N ALA A 41 -3.80 6.42 -0.93
CA ALA A 41 -4.72 5.96 -1.97
C ALA A 41 -5.75 7.07 -2.30
N PRO A 42 -6.08 7.29 -3.59
CA PRO A 42 -7.02 8.34 -4.00
C PRO A 42 -8.49 7.94 -3.77
N VAL A 43 -8.74 7.06 -2.80
CA VAL A 43 -10.06 6.52 -2.46
C VAL A 43 -10.22 6.59 -0.95
N THR A 44 -11.29 7.23 -0.51
CA THR A 44 -11.65 7.35 0.89
C THR A 44 -12.78 6.40 1.22
N VAL A 45 -12.57 5.49 2.17
CA VAL A 45 -13.61 4.57 2.65
C VAL A 45 -14.41 5.27 3.75
N HIS A 46 -15.67 5.57 3.45
CA HIS A 46 -16.52 6.32 4.37
C HIS A 46 -17.11 5.41 5.45
N HIS A 47 -17.32 5.97 6.63
CA HIS A 47 -18.09 5.31 7.66
C HIS A 47 -19.56 5.28 7.26
N ARG A 48 -20.09 4.07 7.02
CA ARG A 48 -21.45 3.84 6.55
C ARG A 48 -22.03 2.61 7.25
N THR A 49 -23.35 2.62 7.42
CA THR A 49 -24.06 1.53 8.11
C THR A 49 -24.08 0.23 7.31
N ASP A 50 -23.94 0.29 5.98
CA ASP A 50 -23.87 -0.89 5.12
C ASP A 50 -22.67 -1.80 5.44
N PHE A 51 -21.52 -1.25 5.83
CA PHE A 51 -20.41 -2.04 6.36
C PHE A 51 -20.78 -2.79 7.65
N ALA A 52 -21.51 -2.14 8.57
CA ALA A 52 -21.97 -2.78 9.79
C ALA A 52 -23.03 -3.86 9.52
N SER A 53 -24.01 -3.53 8.66
CA SER A 53 -25.07 -4.46 8.25
C SER A 53 -24.50 -5.70 7.55
N SER A 54 -23.51 -5.54 6.66
CA SER A 54 -22.91 -6.68 5.96
C SER A 54 -22.11 -7.56 6.93
N MET A 55 -21.41 -6.97 7.91
CA MET A 55 -20.68 -7.72 8.94
C MET A 55 -21.60 -8.57 9.82
N ILE A 56 -22.77 -8.03 10.21
CA ILE A 56 -23.77 -8.78 11.00
C ILE A 56 -24.28 -9.99 10.24
N ASP A 57 -24.49 -9.83 8.93
CA ASP A 57 -25.01 -10.87 8.05
C ASP A 57 -23.92 -11.80 7.50
N GLY A 58 -22.65 -11.59 7.86
CA GLY A 58 -21.52 -12.42 7.41
C GLY A 58 -21.16 -12.26 5.93
N ARG A 59 -21.52 -11.12 5.32
CA ARG A 59 -21.29 -10.81 3.90
C ARG A 59 -20.36 -9.61 3.72
N THR A 60 -19.76 -9.51 2.53
CA THR A 60 -19.09 -8.26 2.14
C THR A 60 -20.11 -7.21 1.71
N VAL A 61 -19.72 -5.94 1.71
CA VAL A 61 -20.58 -4.87 1.18
C VAL A 61 -20.87 -5.05 -0.32
N MET A 62 -19.99 -5.75 -1.06
CA MET A 62 -20.18 -6.07 -2.47
C MET A 62 -21.29 -7.13 -2.66
N ASP A 63 -21.43 -8.07 -1.73
CA ASP A 63 -22.51 -9.08 -1.76
C ASP A 63 -23.82 -8.56 -1.13
N PHE A 64 -23.73 -7.56 -0.25
CA PHE A 64 -24.87 -6.98 0.45
C PHE A 64 -25.63 -5.98 -0.43
N ASP A 65 -24.93 -4.97 -0.96
CA ASP A 65 -25.48 -3.99 -1.91
C ASP A 65 -24.43 -3.70 -3.00
N PRO A 66 -24.39 -4.51 -4.08
CA PRO A 66 -23.41 -4.38 -5.14
C PRO A 66 -23.42 -3.01 -5.84
N LYS A 67 -24.55 -2.30 -5.82
CA LYS A 67 -24.70 -0.98 -6.47
C LYS A 67 -24.47 0.18 -5.50
N GLY A 68 -24.30 -0.15 -4.21
CA GLY A 68 -24.11 0.77 -3.11
C GLY A 68 -22.83 1.58 -3.21
N ARG A 69 -22.78 2.68 -2.46
CA ARG A 69 -21.57 3.53 -2.43
C ARG A 69 -20.39 2.80 -1.79
N SER A 70 -20.62 2.00 -0.76
CA SER A 70 -19.56 1.21 -0.12
C SER A 70 -18.96 0.18 -1.05
N ALA A 71 -19.77 -0.56 -1.81
CA ALA A 71 -19.28 -1.49 -2.82
C ALA A 71 -18.37 -0.78 -3.83
N LYS A 72 -18.82 0.36 -4.37
CA LYS A 72 -18.03 1.17 -5.31
C LYS A 72 -16.73 1.69 -4.70
N GLU A 73 -16.74 2.15 -3.45
CA GLU A 73 -15.54 2.61 -2.75
C GLU A 73 -14.51 1.47 -2.61
N ILE A 74 -14.96 0.25 -2.29
CA ILE A 74 -14.09 -0.94 -2.19
C ILE A 74 -13.58 -1.39 -3.57
N GLU A 75 -14.43 -1.39 -4.61
CA GLU A 75 -14.03 -1.70 -5.98
C GLU A 75 -12.96 -0.74 -6.52
N GLN A 76 -13.13 0.56 -6.26
CA GLN A 76 -12.15 1.58 -6.65
C GLN A 76 -10.83 1.40 -5.92
N LEU A 77 -10.88 1.14 -4.61
CA LEU A 77 -9.69 0.86 -3.81
C LEU A 77 -8.97 -0.38 -4.33
N TRP A 78 -9.71 -1.46 -4.59
CA TRP A 78 -9.14 -2.69 -5.14
C TRP A 78 -8.49 -2.46 -6.51
N THR A 79 -9.17 -1.74 -7.41
CA THR A 79 -8.64 -1.41 -8.73
C THR A 79 -7.30 -0.66 -8.62
N TYR A 80 -7.22 0.32 -7.73
CA TYR A 80 -5.98 1.05 -7.47
C TYR A 80 -4.86 0.16 -6.90
N VAL A 81 -5.18 -0.70 -5.93
CA VAL A 81 -4.21 -1.60 -5.31
C VAL A 81 -3.71 -2.64 -6.31
N ALA A 82 -4.61 -3.24 -7.09
CA ALA A 82 -4.29 -4.25 -8.10
C ALA A 82 -3.35 -3.69 -9.18
N ASP A 83 -3.65 -2.49 -9.71
CA ASP A 83 -2.80 -1.79 -10.67
C ASP A 83 -1.40 -1.51 -10.09
N ARG A 84 -1.34 -1.06 -8.83
CA ARG A 84 -0.06 -0.80 -8.15
C ARG A 84 0.74 -2.08 -7.92
N LEU A 85 0.07 -3.18 -7.56
CA LEU A 85 0.70 -4.49 -7.40
C LEU A 85 1.28 -4.99 -8.72
N GLU A 86 0.56 -4.87 -9.83
CA GLU A 86 1.06 -5.26 -11.15
C GLU A 86 2.31 -4.46 -11.55
N ARG A 87 2.28 -3.14 -11.37
CA ARG A 87 3.44 -2.27 -11.63
C ARG A 87 4.64 -2.62 -10.74
N ASN A 88 4.40 -2.89 -9.47
CA ASN A 88 5.44 -3.27 -8.52
C ASN A 88 6.02 -4.65 -8.83
N PHE A 89 5.18 -5.63 -9.18
CA PHE A 89 5.61 -6.95 -9.59
C PHE A 89 6.55 -6.87 -10.80
N ARG A 90 6.17 -6.10 -11.83
CA ARG A 90 7.03 -5.84 -13.00
C ARG A 90 8.38 -5.23 -12.58
N ARG A 91 8.40 -4.23 -11.69
CA ARG A 91 9.65 -3.65 -11.17
C ARG A 91 10.52 -4.67 -10.43
N THR A 92 9.94 -5.50 -9.57
CA THR A 92 10.68 -6.52 -8.81
C THR A 92 11.27 -7.60 -9.70
N VAL A 93 10.55 -8.00 -10.76
CA VAL A 93 11.00 -9.05 -11.70
C VAL A 93 12.11 -8.54 -12.63
N PHE A 94 12.01 -7.29 -13.13
CA PHE A 94 12.99 -6.74 -14.10
C PHE A 94 14.14 -5.94 -13.45
N SER A 95 14.10 -5.69 -12.14
CA SER A 95 15.22 -5.18 -11.37
C SER A 95 15.37 -6.02 -10.12
N PRO A 96 16.27 -7.03 -10.10
CA PRO A 96 16.57 -7.72 -8.86
C PRO A 96 17.04 -6.66 -7.86
N SER A 97 16.46 -6.70 -6.66
CA SER A 97 16.66 -5.72 -5.60
C SER A 97 18.11 -5.21 -5.55
N GLN A 98 18.32 -3.89 -5.48
CA GLN A 98 19.65 -3.33 -5.23
C GLN A 98 20.26 -3.88 -3.93
N ALA A 99 19.45 -4.36 -2.98
CA ALA A 99 19.90 -5.11 -1.80
C ALA A 99 20.74 -6.35 -2.16
N ALA A 100 20.32 -7.15 -3.16
CA ALA A 100 21.11 -8.28 -3.66
C ALA A 100 22.37 -7.81 -4.43
N ALA A 101 22.26 -6.69 -5.17
CA ALA A 101 23.39 -6.14 -5.93
C ALA A 101 24.50 -5.59 -5.01
N VAL A 102 24.14 -4.95 -3.88
CA VAL A 102 25.10 -4.48 -2.85
C VAL A 102 25.76 -5.66 -2.14
N MET A 103 25.03 -6.75 -1.88
CA MET A 103 25.59 -7.96 -1.29
C MET A 103 26.62 -8.64 -2.20
N SER A 104 26.43 -8.62 -3.52
CA SER A 104 27.41 -9.20 -4.47
C SER A 104 28.70 -8.37 -4.61
N ARG A 105 28.68 -7.08 -4.27
CA ARG A 105 29.86 -6.20 -4.34
C ARG A 105 30.83 -6.39 -3.17
N GLN A 106 30.40 -7.03 -2.08
CA GLN A 106 31.26 -7.28 -0.91
C GLN A 106 32.06 -8.59 -0.97
N THR A 107 31.75 -9.51 -1.89
CA THR A 107 32.48 -10.79 -2.04
C THR A 107 33.73 -10.71 -2.93
N GLY A 108 34.15 -9.53 -3.36
CA GLY A 108 35.37 -9.34 -4.15
C GLY A 108 36.59 -8.95 -3.32
N PHE A 109 37.14 -9.87 -2.52
CA PHE A 109 38.43 -9.67 -1.84
C PHE A 109 39.44 -10.76 -2.20
N GLY A 110 40.51 -10.37 -2.91
CA GLY A 110 41.83 -11.00 -2.75
C GLY A 110 42.40 -11.74 -3.95
N ARG A 111 43.02 -11.03 -4.90
CA ARG A 111 44.27 -11.51 -5.51
C ARG A 111 45.20 -10.33 -5.74
N ARG A 112 45.96 -9.98 -4.69
CA ARG A 112 47.07 -9.03 -4.81
C ARG A 112 48.19 -9.66 -5.62
N VAL A 113 48.65 -8.88 -6.58
CA VAL A 113 49.91 -9.02 -7.30
C VAL A 113 51.06 -9.13 -6.28
N VAL A 114 51.90 -10.15 -6.40
CA VAL A 114 53.24 -10.14 -5.81
C VAL A 114 54.22 -10.37 -6.94
N GLN A 115 55.00 -9.33 -7.19
CA GLN A 115 56.15 -9.27 -8.08
C GLN A 115 57.35 -9.85 -7.32
N GLY A 116 58.07 -10.76 -7.97
CA GLY A 116 59.35 -11.33 -7.54
C GLY A 116 60.06 -11.84 -8.76
#